data_AF-A0A183LRZ0-F1
#
_entry.id   AF-A0A183LRZ0-F1
#
_cell.length_a   1.000
_cell.length_b   1.000
_cell.length_c   1.000
_cell.angle_alpha   90.00
_cell.angle_beta   90.00
_cell.angle_gamma   90.00
#
_symmetry.space_group_name_H-M   'P 1'
#
loop_
_entity.id
_entity.type
_entity.pdbx_description
1 polymer ?
#
loop_
_entity_poly.entity_id
_entity_poly.type
_entity_poly.pdbx_seq_one_letter_code
_entity_poly.pdbx_strand_id
1 'polypeptide(L)' 'MGCLMEDPVKLPTSGQIVDRKTIYRHLLNDSTDPFSRKPLTMSQVEPQENLRSAVRMWIDERRAQRLSKNTQGKEQQSS' A
#
# COMPACT_ATOMS: atom_id res chain seq x y z
N MET A 1 13.48 -4.03 -1.62
CA MET A 1 12.22 -4.59 -2.16
C MET A 1 11.07 -3.73 -1.68
N GLY A 2 10.36 -3.05 -2.59
CA GLY A 2 9.18 -2.25 -2.26
C GLY A 2 7.93 -3.02 -2.67
N CYS A 3 7.10 -3.39 -1.69
CA CYS A 3 5.77 -3.95 -1.92
C CYS A 3 4.77 -2.80 -2.07
N LEU A 4 3.75 -2.96 -2.90
CA LEU A 4 2.64 -2.03 -2.99
C LEU A 4 1.88 -2.03 -1.65
N MET A 5 1.74 -0.87 -1.01
CA MET A 5 1.06 -0.75 0.28
C MET A 5 -0.44 -0.99 0.11
N GLU A 6 -0.96 -2.03 0.77
CA GLU A 6 -2.39 -2.40 0.70
C GLU A 6 -3.23 -1.61 1.71
N ASP A 7 -2.62 -1.27 2.84
CA ASP A 7 -3.25 -0.53 3.93
C ASP A 7 -2.28 0.51 4.47
N PRO A 8 -2.09 1.63 3.74
CA PRO A 8 -1.20 2.70 4.15
C PRO A 8 -1.74 3.37 5.42
N VAL A 9 -0.87 3.51 6.43
CA VAL A 9 -1.12 4.21 7.69
C VAL A 9 -0.04 5.24 7.92
N LYS A 10 -0.42 6.39 8.49
CA LYS A 10 0.47 7.49 8.82
C LYS A 10 0.89 7.41 10.28
N LEU A 11 2.20 7.51 10.52
CA LEU A 11 2.77 7.59 11.85
C LEU A 11 2.72 9.05 12.32
N PRO A 12 2.04 9.39 13.43
CA PRO A 12 1.91 10.78 13.89
C PRO A 12 3.25 11.36 14.39
N THR A 13 4.16 10.51 14.85
CA THR A 13 5.45 10.89 15.44
C THR A 13 6.49 11.31 14.42
N SER A 14 6.56 10.62 13.27
CA SER A 14 7.50 10.90 12.17
C SER A 14 6.84 11.51 10.93
N GLY A 15 5.51 11.44 10.82
CA GLY A 15 4.76 11.85 9.63
C GLY A 15 4.86 10.87 8.45
N GLN A 16 5.58 9.76 8.63
CA GLN A 16 5.83 8.78 7.56
C GLN A 16 4.61 7.90 7.31
N ILE A 17 4.44 7.48 6.06
CA ILE A 17 3.39 6.54 5.66
C ILE A 17 4.03 5.17 5.44
N VAL A 18 3.49 4.16 6.12
CA VAL A 18 3.94 2.76 6.05
C VAL A 18 2.74 1.83 5.94
N ASP A 19 2.94 0.59 5.55
CA ASP A 19 1.86 -0.40 5.57
C ASP A 19 1.51 -0.82 7.01
N ARG A 20 0.22 -0.98 7.30
CA ARG A 20 -0.27 -1.38 8.64
C ARG A 20 0.42 -2.65 9.15
N LYS A 21 0.62 -3.66 8.29
CA LYS A 21 1.25 -4.93 8.71
C LYS A 21 2.72 -4.73 9.11
N THR A 22 3.40 -3.81 8.44
CA THR A 22 4.80 -3.47 8.70
C THR A 22 4.96 -2.82 10.06
N ILE A 23 4.19 -1.77 10.36
CA ILE A 23 4.25 -1.10 11.66
C ILE A 23 3.74 -2.02 12.79
N TYR A 24 2.69 -2.81 12.54
CA TYR A 24 2.19 -3.77 13.51
C TYR A 24 3.29 -4.75 13.95
N ARG A 25 4.04 -5.31 13.00
CA ARG A 25 5.14 -6.22 13.31
C ARG A 25 6.28 -5.53 14.06
N HIS A 26 6.56 -4.27 13.76
CA HIS A 26 7.54 -3.51 14.53
C HIS A 26 7.08 -3.32 15.97
N LEU A 27 5.83 -2.85 16.18
CA LEU A 27 5.26 -2.61 17.50
C LEU A 27 5.08 -3.86 18.37
N LEU A 28 4.96 -5.05 17.76
CA LEU A 28 5.01 -6.32 18.47
C LEU A 28 6.39 -6.62 19.09
N ASN A 29 7.47 -6.08 18.53
CA ASN A 29 8.83 -6.27 19.02
C ASN A 29 9.30 -5.07 19.86
N ASP A 30 8.99 -3.86 19.40
CA ASP A 30 9.44 -2.59 19.98
C ASP A 30 8.34 -1.54 19.82
N SER A 31 7.82 -1.01 20.93
CA SER A 31 6.73 -0.03 20.97
C SER A 31 7.21 1.40 20.64
N THR A 32 8.03 1.53 19.61
CA THR A 32 8.56 2.82 19.13
C THR A 32 8.29 3.02 17.65
N ASP A 33 8.48 4.24 17.19
CA ASP A 33 8.48 4.57 15.76
C ASP A 33 9.85 4.22 15.16
N PRO A 34 9.91 3.44 14.06
CA PRO A 34 11.16 3.01 13.46
C PRO A 34 12.03 4.15 12.90
N PHE A 35 11.46 5.33 12.66
CA PHE A 35 12.17 6.49 12.11
C PHE A 35 12.54 7.52 13.18
N SER A 36 11.63 7.79 14.11
CA SER A 36 11.84 8.82 15.15
C SER A 36 12.29 8.27 16.50
N ARG A 37 12.21 6.95 16.71
CA ARG A 37 12.45 6.23 17.98
C ARG A 37 11.61 6.76 19.15
N LYS A 38 10.53 7.49 18.86
CA LYS A 38 9.59 7.96 19.87
C LYS A 38 8.62 6.83 20.23
N PRO A 39 8.11 6.77 21.48
CA PRO A 39 7.06 5.83 21.84
C PRO A 39 5.86 5.96 20.92
N LEU A 40 5.39 4.83 20.40
CA LEU A 40 4.26 4.79 19.47
C LEU A 40 3.43 3.55 19.74
N THR A 41 2.11 3.67 19.62
CA THR A 41 1.17 2.55 19.76
C THR A 41 0.27 2.42 18.54
N MET A 42 -0.28 1.21 18.32
CA MET A 42 -1.21 0.95 17.22
C MET A 42 -2.53 1.75 17.31
N SER A 43 -2.84 2.33 18.47
CA SER A 43 -4.01 3.19 18.62
C SER A 43 -3.81 4.60 18.05
N GLN A 44 -2.55 5.02 17.90
CA GLN A 44 -2.18 6.37 17.47
C GLN A 44 -1.96 6.46 15.95
N VAL A 45 -1.91 5.34 15.24
CA VAL A 45 -1.65 5.32 13.80
C VAL A 45 -2.91 5.72 13.03
N GLU A 46 -2.75 6.63 12.07
CA GLU A 46 -3.88 7.19 11.31
C GLU A 46 -4.02 6.49 9.95
N PRO A 47 -5.13 5.78 9.68
CA PRO A 47 -5.35 5.15 8.38
C PRO A 47 -5.40 6.18 7.24
N GLN A 48 -4.74 5.89 6.11
CA GLN A 48 -4.73 6.74 4.92
C GLN A 48 -5.70 6.20 3.85
N GLU A 49 -7.00 6.26 4.12
CA GLU A 49 -8.04 5.70 3.24
C GLU A 49 -8.06 6.34 1.83
N ASN A 50 -7.74 7.64 1.73
CA ASN A 50 -7.63 8.31 0.43
C ASN A 50 -6.52 7.72 -0.44
N LEU A 51 -5.35 7.49 0.15
CA LEU A 51 -4.20 6.90 -0.54
C LEU A 51 -4.48 5.44 -0.89
N ARG A 52 -5.09 4.70 0.03
CA ARG A 52 -5.54 3.32 -0.18
C ARG A 52 -6.47 3.21 -1.38
N SER A 53 -7.43 4.13 -1.48
CA SER A 53 -8.38 4.18 -2.59
C SER A 53 -7.69 4.51 -3.90
N ALA A 54 -6.79 5.49 -3.92
CA ALA A 54 -6.01 5.84 -5.11
C ALA A 54 -5.15 4.66 -5.61
N VAL A 55 -4.49 3.94 -4.69
CA VAL A 55 -3.72 2.73 -5.01
C VAL A 55 -4.61 1.65 -5.61
N ARG A 56 -5.79 1.39 -5.02
CA ARG A 56 -6.74 0.41 -5.55
C ARG A 56 -7.25 0.77 -6.95
N MET A 57 -7.64 2.03 -7.15
CA MET A 57 -8.07 2.51 -8.47
C MET A 57 -6.97 2.31 -9.51
N TRP A 58 -5.72 2.63 -9.15
CA TRP A 58 -4.59 2.41 -10.04
C TRP A 58 -4.35 0.92 -10.36
N ILE A 59 -4.46 0.03 -9.38
CA ILE A 59 -4.35 -1.42 -9.60
C ILE A 59 -5.43 -1.91 -10.57
N ASP A 60 -6.68 -1.49 -10.36
CA ASP A 60 -7.81 -1.90 -11.20
C ASP A 60 -7.67 -1.36 -12.61
N GLU A 61 -7.25 -0.09 -12.76
CA GLU A 61 -6.97 0.52 -14.06
C GLU A 61 -5.87 -0.25 -14.81
N ARG A 62 -4.76 -0.57 -14.13
CA ARG A 62 -3.66 -1.35 -14.71
C ARG A 62 -4.09 -2.77 -15.08
N ARG A 63 -4.95 -3.39 -14.27
CA ARG A 63 -5.50 -4.73 -14.54
C ARG A 63 -6.41 -4.71 -15.76
N ALA A 64 -7.29 -3.71 -15.89
CA ALA A 64 -8.17 -3.51 -17.04
C ALA A 64 -7.36 -3.26 -18.34
N GLN A 65 -6.34 -2.40 -18.27
CA GLN A 65 -5.44 -2.14 -19.42
C GLN A 65 -4.69 -3.40 -19.89
N ARG A 66 -4.32 -4.30 -18.97
CA ARG A 66 -3.70 -5.59 -19.34
C ARG A 66 -4.68 -6.54 -20.02
N LEU A 67 -5.93 -6.59 -19.55
CA LEU A 67 -6.97 -7.43 -20.17
C LEU A 67 -7.30 -6.96 -21.59
N SER A 68 -7.48 -5.65 -21.80
CA SER A 68 -7.84 -5.10 -23.12
C SER A 68 -6.74 -5.32 -24.16
N LYS A 69 -5.46 -5.20 -23.78
CA LYS A 69 -4.32 -5.52 -24.65
C LYS A 69 -4.25 -6.99 -25.03
N ASN A 70 -4.67 -7.89 -24.15
CA ASN A 70 -4.59 -9.33 -24.41
C ASN A 70 -5.70 -9.83 -25.36
N THR A 71 -6.84 -9.14 -25.40
CA THR A 71 -7.94 -9.45 -26.34
C THR A 71 -7.59 -9.03 -27.77
N GLN A 72 -6.96 -7.87 -27.97
CA GLN A 72 -6.59 -7.35 -29.29
C GLN A 72 -5.46 -8.16 -29.97
N GLY A 73 -4.64 -8.87 -29.20
CA GLY A 73 -3.57 -9.72 -29.75
C GLY A 73 -4.05 -11.08 -30.30
N LYS A 74 -5.26 -11.54 -29.96
CA LYS A 74 -5.77 -12.85 -30.42
C LYS A 74 -6.52 -12.80 -31.74
N GLU A 75 -7.04 -11.65 -32.16
CA GLU A 75 -7.80 -11.52 -33.42
C GLU A 75 -6.90 -11.43 -34.67
N GLN A 76 -5.60 -11.20 -34.52
CA GLN A 76 -4.66 -11.05 -35.66
C GLN A 76 -3.90 -12.33 -36.03
N GLN A 77 -4.16 -13.48 -35.38
CA GLN A 77 -3.52 -14.78 -35.69
C GLN A 77 -4.49 -15.82 -36.29
N SER A 78 -5.71 -15.42 -36.67
CA SER A 78 -6.59 -16.24 -37.53
C SER A 78 -6.89 -15.49 -38.82
N SER A 79 -5.90 -15.41 -39.69
CA SER A 79 -6.03 -15.22 -41.14
C SER A 79 -4.78 -15.73 -41.82
#